data_AF-A0A3D1M4X5-F1
#
_entry.id   AF-A0A3D1M4X5-F1
#
_cell.length_a   1.000
_cell.length_b   1.000
_cell.length_c   1.000
_cell.angle_alpha   90.00
_cell.angle_beta   90.00
_cell.angle_gamma   90.00
#
_symmetry.space_group_name_H-M   'P 1'
#
loop_
_entity.id
_entity.type
_entity.pdbx_description
1 polymer ?
#
loop_
_entity_poly.entity_id
_entity_poly.type
_entity_poly.pdbx_seq_one_letter_code
_entity_poly.pdbx_strand_id
1 'polypeptide(L)'
;MTEGSTLTGAVTDDETNAGEGGDGSCSMYIDSSSTWIVTGDSTVTNLYNAGTITDADGNTVTIKGTDGTVYVEGTGNVTVTVSSYSADVDLSGASSA
;
A
#
# COMPACT_ATOMS: atom_id res chain seq x y z
N MET A 1 7.94 6.32 -0.37
CA MET A 1 7.58 7.11 -1.55
C MET A 1 7.58 8.56 -1.14
N THR A 2 8.45 9.34 -1.75
CA THR A 2 8.68 10.74 -1.41
C THR A 2 8.70 11.59 -2.68
N GLU A 3 8.64 12.90 -2.52
CA GLU A 3 8.93 13.88 -3.57
C GLU A 3 8.00 13.76 -4.79
N GLY A 4 6.71 13.56 -4.56
CA GLY A 4 5.71 13.51 -5.63
C GLY A 4 5.74 12.24 -6.48
N SER A 5 6.47 11.21 -6.04
CA SER A 5 6.61 9.96 -6.78
C SER A 5 5.28 9.25 -6.99
N THR A 6 5.15 8.55 -8.13
CA THR A 6 4.01 7.68 -8.43
C THR A 6 4.46 6.22 -8.55
N LEU A 7 3.78 5.33 -7.83
CA LEU A 7 3.89 3.88 -8.00
C LEU A 7 2.62 3.40 -8.72
N THR A 8 2.77 2.61 -9.77
CA THR A 8 1.65 1.93 -10.43
C THR A 8 1.89 0.44 -10.39
N GLY A 9 0.99 -0.31 -9.77
CA GLY A 9 1.11 -1.76 -9.63
C GLY A 9 0.40 -2.33 -8.41
N ALA A 10 0.39 -3.66 -8.31
CA ALA A 10 -0.03 -4.38 -7.11
C ALA A 10 1.20 -4.85 -6.32
N VAL A 11 1.07 -4.95 -4.99
CA VAL A 11 2.09 -5.53 -4.12
C VAL A 11 1.59 -6.89 -3.66
N THR A 12 2.22 -7.95 -4.14
CA THR A 12 1.81 -9.33 -3.89
C THR A 12 2.98 -10.16 -3.38
N ASP A 13 2.68 -11.10 -2.50
CA ASP A 13 3.58 -12.19 -2.16
C ASP A 13 3.47 -13.27 -3.24
N ASP A 14 4.32 -13.17 -4.28
CA ASP A 14 4.26 -14.03 -5.46
C ASP A 14 5.15 -15.26 -5.31
N GLU A 15 4.54 -16.36 -4.90
CA GLU A 15 5.21 -17.64 -4.70
C GLU A 15 5.21 -18.57 -5.92
N THR A 16 4.69 -18.09 -7.07
CA THR A 16 4.49 -18.94 -8.27
C THR A 16 5.77 -19.61 -8.76
N ASN A 17 6.92 -18.96 -8.57
CA ASN A 17 8.23 -19.46 -8.97
C ASN A 17 9.22 -19.60 -7.78
N ALA A 18 8.82 -19.19 -6.57
CA ALA A 18 9.67 -19.23 -5.38
C ALA A 18 9.45 -20.48 -4.50
N GLY A 19 8.34 -21.21 -4.71
CA GLY A 19 8.05 -22.46 -4.00
C GLY A 19 7.31 -22.19 -2.69
N GLU A 20 7.87 -22.64 -1.57
CA GLU A 20 7.44 -22.22 -0.23
C GLU A 20 8.36 -21.08 0.24
N GLY A 21 8.18 -19.90 -0.35
CA GLY A 21 8.84 -18.69 0.14
C GLY A 21 8.45 -18.38 1.59
N GLY A 22 9.22 -17.50 2.20
CA GLY A 22 9.06 -17.16 3.63
C GLY A 22 8.04 -16.06 3.86
N ASP A 23 7.70 -15.84 5.14
CA ASP A 23 6.75 -14.81 5.59
C ASP A 23 7.38 -13.40 5.61
N GLY A 24 7.94 -12.96 4.49
CA GLY A 24 8.59 -11.67 4.36
C GLY A 24 7.69 -10.50 4.74
N SER A 25 8.27 -9.43 5.29
CA SER A 25 7.53 -8.22 5.65
C SER A 25 7.72 -7.10 4.65
N CYS A 26 6.65 -6.44 4.23
CA CYS A 26 6.67 -5.23 3.43
C CYS A 26 6.13 -4.04 4.24
N SER A 27 6.93 -3.00 4.44
CA SER A 27 6.46 -1.73 5.01
C SER A 27 6.50 -0.66 3.93
N MET A 28 5.36 -0.03 3.67
CA MET A 28 5.22 1.03 2.66
C MET A 28 4.91 2.36 3.34
N TYR A 29 5.65 3.39 2.93
CA TYR A 29 5.50 4.77 3.41
C TYR A 29 5.20 5.66 2.22
N ILE A 30 4.12 6.44 2.26
CA ILE A 30 3.66 7.31 1.17
C ILE A 30 3.48 8.72 1.70
N ASP A 31 4.35 9.64 1.29
CA ASP A 31 4.23 11.05 1.65
C ASP A 31 2.98 11.70 1.02
N SER A 32 2.62 12.88 1.52
CA SER A 32 1.41 13.59 1.08
C SER A 32 1.40 14.04 -0.38
N SER A 33 2.55 14.05 -1.04
CA SER A 33 2.69 14.42 -2.44
C SER A 33 2.69 13.22 -3.39
N SER A 34 2.93 12.02 -2.87
CA SER A 34 3.03 10.78 -3.63
C SER A 34 1.67 10.11 -3.86
N THR A 35 1.61 9.29 -4.92
CA THR A 35 0.42 8.54 -5.31
C THR A 35 0.75 7.07 -5.58
N TRP A 36 -0.07 6.15 -5.08
CA TRP A 36 -0.05 4.74 -5.48
C TRP A 36 -1.32 4.40 -6.26
N ILE A 37 -1.15 4.03 -7.54
CA ILE A 37 -2.21 3.52 -8.42
C ILE A 37 -2.20 2.00 -8.35
N VAL A 38 -3.17 1.44 -7.63
CA VAL A 38 -3.31 0.02 -7.34
C VAL A 38 -3.97 -0.69 -8.51
N THR A 39 -3.27 -1.64 -9.13
CA THR A 39 -3.77 -2.34 -10.32
C THR A 39 -4.39 -3.71 -10.01
N GLY A 40 -4.39 -4.12 -8.76
CA GLY A 40 -4.95 -5.39 -8.28
C GLY A 40 -4.86 -5.49 -6.77
N ASP A 41 -5.55 -6.47 -6.18
CA ASP A 41 -5.50 -6.69 -4.73
C ASP A 41 -4.06 -6.83 -4.25
N SER A 42 -3.76 -6.18 -3.14
CA SER A 42 -2.38 -6.05 -2.63
C SER A 42 -2.32 -6.39 -1.15
N THR A 43 -1.19 -6.95 -0.72
CA THR A 43 -0.89 -7.25 0.67
C THR A 43 0.38 -6.52 1.09
N VAL A 44 0.28 -5.68 2.12
CA VAL A 44 1.40 -4.93 2.69
C VAL A 44 1.39 -5.13 4.20
N THR A 45 2.51 -5.47 4.83
CA THR A 45 2.52 -5.71 6.28
C THR A 45 2.17 -4.44 7.06
N ASN A 46 2.88 -3.33 6.80
CA ASN A 46 2.64 -2.05 7.45
C ASN A 46 2.47 -0.94 6.41
N LEU A 47 1.37 -0.19 6.46
CA LEU A 47 1.10 0.91 5.55
C LEU A 47 0.99 2.24 6.29
N TYR A 48 1.89 3.15 5.98
CA TYR A 48 1.91 4.53 6.49
C TYR A 48 1.60 5.47 5.32
N ASN A 49 0.39 6.04 5.28
CA ASN A 49 -0.07 6.81 4.12
C ASN A 49 -0.61 8.19 4.49
N ALA A 50 0.14 9.23 4.12
CA ALA A 50 -0.34 10.61 4.05
C ALA A 50 -0.72 11.03 2.62
N GLY A 51 -0.36 10.21 1.62
CA GLY A 51 -0.59 10.46 0.20
C GLY A 51 -1.92 9.91 -0.32
N THR A 52 -1.97 9.75 -1.64
CA THR A 52 -3.18 9.29 -2.36
C THR A 52 -3.02 7.84 -2.79
N ILE A 53 -4.06 7.02 -2.55
CA ILE A 53 -4.14 5.65 -3.05
C ILE A 53 -5.43 5.50 -3.86
N THR A 54 -5.30 5.21 -5.15
CA THR A 54 -6.42 5.04 -6.08
C THR A 54 -6.28 3.75 -6.87
N ASP A 55 -7.36 3.26 -7.45
CA ASP A 55 -7.30 2.23 -8.48
C ASP A 55 -6.95 2.84 -9.86
N ALA A 56 -6.89 1.99 -10.88
CA ALA A 56 -6.59 2.40 -12.25
C ALA A 56 -7.65 3.34 -12.87
N ASP A 57 -8.88 3.32 -12.36
CA ASP A 57 -9.98 4.18 -12.79
C ASP A 57 -10.03 5.50 -11.99
N GLY A 58 -9.14 5.65 -10.99
CA GLY A 58 -9.05 6.84 -10.13
C GLY A 58 -9.96 6.80 -8.91
N ASN A 59 -10.61 5.68 -8.62
CA ASN A 59 -11.43 5.52 -7.42
C ASN A 59 -10.56 5.31 -6.18
N THR A 60 -11.02 5.75 -5.01
CA THR A 60 -10.36 5.45 -3.74
C THR A 60 -10.38 3.93 -3.49
N VAL A 61 -9.23 3.41 -3.08
CA VAL A 61 -9.04 1.98 -2.76
C VAL A 61 -9.47 1.69 -1.33
N THR A 62 -10.06 0.52 -1.10
CA THR A 62 -10.39 0.06 0.26
C THR A 62 -9.11 -0.43 0.95
N ILE A 63 -8.85 0.06 2.17
CA ILE A 63 -7.75 -0.41 3.02
C ILE A 63 -8.33 -1.16 4.20
N LYS A 64 -7.95 -2.42 4.34
CA LYS A 64 -8.52 -3.33 5.32
C LYS A 64 -7.44 -4.10 6.07
N GLY A 65 -7.62 -4.22 7.38
CA GLY A 65 -6.81 -5.07 8.24
C GLY A 65 -7.04 -6.55 7.97
N THR A 66 -6.00 -7.36 8.19
CA THR A 66 -6.12 -8.84 8.24
C THR A 66 -7.09 -9.30 9.32
N ASP A 67 -7.33 -8.47 10.34
CA ASP A 67 -8.33 -8.65 11.41
C ASP A 67 -9.77 -8.35 10.97
N GLY A 68 -9.98 -7.82 9.76
CA GLY A 68 -11.29 -7.43 9.26
C GLY A 68 -11.63 -5.95 9.38
N THR A 69 -10.83 -5.16 10.11
CA THR A 69 -11.06 -3.72 10.31
C THR A 69 -10.93 -2.97 9.00
N VAL A 70 -11.92 -2.17 8.59
CA VAL A 70 -11.81 -1.29 7.42
C VAL A 70 -11.27 0.05 7.88
N TYR A 71 -10.05 0.40 7.48
CA TYR A 71 -9.39 1.66 7.83
C TYR A 71 -9.78 2.80 6.87
N VAL A 72 -9.90 2.47 5.58
CA VAL A 72 -10.38 3.39 4.55
C VAL A 72 -11.40 2.64 3.71
N GLU A 73 -12.62 3.17 3.63
CA GLU A 73 -13.65 2.64 2.76
C GLU A 73 -13.51 3.28 1.37
N GLY A 74 -13.20 2.45 0.38
CA GLY A 74 -13.03 2.86 -1.01
C GLY A 74 -14.29 2.66 -1.84
N THR A 75 -14.31 3.25 -3.03
CA THR A 75 -15.35 3.06 -4.05
C THR A 75 -14.88 2.20 -5.22
N GLY A 76 -13.58 1.90 -5.29
CA GLY A 76 -12.98 1.01 -6.28
C GLY A 76 -13.19 -0.47 -5.98
N ASN A 77 -12.81 -1.31 -6.93
CA ASN A 77 -13.02 -2.77 -6.85
C ASN A 77 -11.84 -3.55 -6.25
N VAL A 78 -10.71 -2.88 -5.97
CA VAL A 78 -9.51 -3.49 -5.42
C VAL A 78 -9.36 -3.17 -3.94
N THR A 79 -8.71 -4.07 -3.20
CA THR A 79 -8.46 -3.94 -1.77
C THR A 79 -6.97 -4.05 -1.46
N VAL A 80 -6.50 -3.17 -0.56
CA VAL A 80 -5.18 -3.30 0.07
C VAL A 80 -5.38 -3.90 1.46
N THR A 81 -4.82 -5.09 1.68
CA THR A 81 -4.86 -5.81 2.95
C THR A 81 -3.59 -5.52 3.76
N VAL A 82 -3.75 -5.15 5.03
CA VAL A 82 -2.63 -4.77 5.90
C VAL A 82 -2.66 -5.42 7.27
N SER A 83 -1.51 -5.59 7.91
CA SER A 83 -1.48 -5.93 9.34
C SER A 83 -1.57 -4.68 10.21
N SER A 84 -0.97 -3.57 9.76
CA SER A 84 -1.10 -2.26 10.42
C SER A 84 -1.27 -1.13 9.42
N TYR A 85 -2.02 -0.10 9.84
CA TYR A 85 -2.26 1.12 9.07
C TYR A 85 -2.07 2.36 9.95
N SER A 86 -1.46 3.40 9.38
CA SER A 86 -1.33 4.73 9.99
C SER A 86 -1.44 5.82 8.93
N ALA A 87 -2.09 6.93 9.25
CA ALA A 87 -2.08 8.13 8.42
C ALA A 87 -0.85 9.02 8.69
N ASP A 88 -0.21 8.87 9.84
CA ASP A 88 1.04 9.53 10.19
C ASP A 88 2.22 8.79 9.55
N VAL A 89 3.07 9.54 8.83
CA VAL A 89 4.22 8.99 8.11
C VAL A 89 5.50 9.64 8.62
N ASP A 90 6.39 8.83 9.19
CA ASP A 90 7.74 9.26 9.56
C ASP A 90 8.73 8.88 8.46
N LEU A 91 9.35 9.89 7.87
CA LEU A 91 10.32 9.76 6.78
C LEU A 91 11.72 10.22 7.22
N SER A 92 11.96 10.45 8.51
CA SER A 92 13.25 10.98 8.98
C SER A 92 14.44 10.06 8.66
N GLY A 93 14.19 8.78 8.40
CA GLY A 93 15.20 7.81 7.98
C GLY A 93 15.39 7.68 6.46
N ALA A 94 14.58 8.35 5.65
CA ALA A 94 14.69 8.31 4.19
C ALA A 94 15.71 9.34 3.70
N SER A 95 16.63 8.93 2.82
CA SER A 95 17.46 9.86 2.05
C SER A 95 16.71 10.33 0.80
N SER A 96 16.84 11.61 0.44
CA SER A 96 16.45 12.09 -0.88
C SER A 96 17.29 11.39 -1.97
N ALA A 97 16.69 11.16 -3.14
CA ALA A 97 17.35 10.50 -4.27
C ALA A 97 18.34 11.43 -5.00
#